data_AF-A0A958VU01-F1
#
_entry.id   AF-A0A958VU01-F1
#
_cell.length_a   1.000
_cell.length_b   1.000
_cell.length_c   1.000
_cell.angle_alpha   90.00
_cell.angle_beta   90.00
_cell.angle_gamma   90.00
#
_symmetry.space_group_name_H-M   'P 1'
#
loop_
_entity.id
_entity.type
_entity.pdbx_description
1 polymer ?
#
loop_
_entity_poly.entity_id
_entity_poly.type
_entity_poly.pdbx_seq_one_letter_code
_entity_poly.pdbx_strand_id
1 'polypeptide(L)'
;MNNPINRDKALQPLSREHHQSLLLCWKIRTGFRKNVEVSLIKSYVDWFYKNHVQSHFELEEKHVFSILGKEHELVKRALAEHRKLRRLFKEENEVVKNLGLIEEKLEAHIRFEERILFNEIQKMATRKELKEMELLHMGSDSLKKPQEWKNEFWK
;
A
#
# COMPACT_ATOMS: atom_id res chain seq x y z
N MET A 1 -14.29 -13.98 14.56
CA MET A 1 -15.03 -13.61 13.33
C MET A 1 -14.42 -12.32 12.81
N ASN A 2 -13.82 -12.32 11.61
CA ASN A 2 -13.37 -11.08 10.96
C ASN A 2 -14.58 -10.50 10.24
N ASN A 3 -15.30 -9.58 10.90
CA ASN A 3 -16.39 -8.88 10.25
C ASN A 3 -15.85 -8.06 9.07
N PRO A 4 -16.55 -8.04 7.92
CA PRO A 4 -16.22 -7.14 6.82
C PRO A 4 -16.16 -5.71 7.34
N ILE A 5 -15.05 -5.01 7.07
CA ILE A 5 -14.92 -3.60 7.46
C ILE A 5 -15.80 -2.79 6.50
N ASN A 6 -16.81 -2.12 7.04
CA ASN A 6 -17.65 -1.24 6.24
C ASN A 6 -16.88 0.05 5.90
N ARG A 7 -16.46 0.16 4.63
CA ARG A 7 -15.64 1.26 4.13
C ARG A 7 -16.46 2.21 3.27
N ASP A 8 -16.35 3.50 3.58
CA ASP A 8 -16.93 4.58 2.77
C ASP A 8 -16.41 4.51 1.32
N LYS A 9 -17.28 4.84 0.36
CA LYS A 9 -16.98 4.76 -1.07
C LYS A 9 -15.73 5.56 -1.44
N ALA A 10 -15.49 6.68 -0.77
CA ALA A 10 -14.30 7.51 -0.98
C ALA A 10 -12.99 6.75 -0.75
N LEU A 11 -12.95 5.85 0.24
CA LEU A 11 -11.74 5.13 0.65
C LEU A 11 -11.64 3.73 0.02
N GLN A 12 -12.70 3.21 -0.59
CA GLN A 12 -12.69 1.88 -1.22
C GLN A 12 -11.61 1.71 -2.30
N PRO A 13 -11.30 2.71 -3.16
CA PRO A 13 -10.21 2.58 -4.14
C PRO A 13 -8.86 2.28 -3.47
N LEU A 14 -8.53 2.99 -2.39
CA LEU A 14 -7.31 2.73 -1.61
C LEU A 14 -7.31 1.34 -0.99
N SER A 15 -8.44 0.90 -0.41
CA SER A 15 -8.58 -0.47 0.10
C SER A 15 -8.42 -1.55 -0.98
N ARG A 16 -8.77 -1.27 -2.24
CA ARG A 16 -8.50 -2.19 -3.36
C ARG A 16 -7.02 -2.24 -3.71
N GLU A 17 -6.31 -1.12 -3.66
CA GLU A 17 -4.86 -1.07 -3.84
C GLU A 17 -4.13 -1.79 -2.70
N HIS A 18 -4.63 -1.69 -1.46
CA HIS A 18 -4.15 -2.51 -0.33
C HIS A 18 -4.25 -4.01 -0.61
N HIS A 19 -5.33 -4.47 -1.24
CA HIS A 19 -5.43 -5.88 -1.62
C HIS A 19 -4.31 -6.30 -2.59
N GLN A 20 -3.95 -5.45 -3.55
CA GLN A 20 -2.83 -5.71 -4.46
C GLN A 20 -1.48 -5.75 -3.73
N SER A 21 -1.28 -4.83 -2.78
CA SER A 21 -0.07 -4.82 -1.94
C SER A 21 0.02 -6.03 -0.99
N LEU A 22 -1.11 -6.57 -0.53
CA LEU A 22 -1.15 -7.85 0.20
C LEU A 22 -0.80 -9.03 -0.72
N LEU A 23 -1.26 -9.00 -1.98
CA LEU A 23 -0.84 -10.00 -2.98
C LEU A 23 0.67 -9.92 -3.25
N LEU A 24 1.29 -8.73 -3.27
CA LEU A 24 2.74 -8.60 -3.32
C LEU A 24 3.41 -9.35 -2.15
N CYS A 25 2.93 -9.13 -0.91
CA CYS A 25 3.47 -9.82 0.27
C CYS A 25 3.39 -11.34 0.12
N TRP A 26 2.23 -11.85 -0.31
CA TRP A 26 2.05 -13.27 -0.61
C TRP A 26 2.98 -13.78 -1.72
N LYS A 27 3.20 -12.99 -2.78
CA LYS A 27 4.12 -13.34 -3.88
C LYS A 27 5.55 -13.46 -3.39
N ILE A 28 6.04 -12.51 -2.58
CA ILE A 28 7.39 -12.58 -1.98
C ILE A 28 7.55 -13.89 -1.19
N ARG A 29 6.62 -14.19 -0.27
CA ARG A 29 6.63 -15.44 0.52
C ARG A 29 6.60 -16.69 -0.37
N THR A 30 5.84 -16.64 -1.45
CA THR A 30 5.73 -17.75 -2.41
C THR A 30 7.01 -17.95 -3.20
N GLY A 31 7.66 -16.87 -3.64
CA GLY A 31 8.96 -16.92 -4.31
C GLY A 31 10.01 -17.60 -3.42
N PHE A 32 10.09 -17.20 -2.14
CA PHE A 32 10.99 -17.87 -1.19
C PHE A 32 10.67 -19.35 -0.98
N ARG A 33 9.38 -19.70 -0.77
CA ARG A 33 8.96 -21.10 -0.58
C ARG A 33 9.28 -21.99 -1.79
N LYS A 34 9.22 -21.43 -3.00
CA LYS A 34 9.52 -22.13 -4.25
C LYS A 34 11.01 -22.09 -4.62
N ASN A 35 11.88 -21.53 -3.78
CA ASN A 35 13.31 -21.31 -4.08
C ASN A 35 13.52 -20.57 -5.42
N VAL A 36 12.68 -19.58 -5.72
CA VAL A 36 12.84 -18.72 -6.90
C VAL A 36 14.09 -17.87 -6.74
N GLU A 37 14.81 -17.65 -7.85
CA GLU A 37 15.95 -16.74 -7.90
C GLU A 37 15.62 -15.37 -7.28
N VAL A 38 16.42 -14.97 -6.28
CA VAL A 38 16.17 -13.76 -5.47
C VAL A 38 16.12 -12.50 -6.34
N SER A 39 16.93 -12.45 -7.39
CA SER A 39 16.96 -11.36 -8.37
C SER A 39 15.63 -11.20 -9.11
N LEU A 40 14.94 -12.30 -9.43
CA LEU A 40 13.63 -12.28 -10.08
C LEU A 40 12.55 -11.75 -9.13
N ILE A 41 12.57 -12.18 -7.86
CA ILE A 41 11.65 -11.65 -6.83
C ILE A 41 11.87 -10.15 -6.66
N LYS A 42 13.13 -9.72 -6.47
CA LYS A 42 13.49 -8.30 -6.31
C LYS A 42 13.04 -7.46 -7.51
N SER A 43 13.27 -7.95 -8.73
CA SER A 43 12.88 -7.22 -9.95
C SER A 43 11.36 -6.97 -10.01
N TYR A 44 10.56 -7.95 -9.61
CA TYR A 44 9.11 -7.78 -9.52
C TYR A 44 8.71 -6.79 -8.42
N VAL A 45 9.35 -6.88 -7.25
CA VAL A 45 9.08 -6.01 -6.10
C VAL A 45 9.40 -4.55 -6.43
N ASP A 46 10.51 -4.30 -7.12
CA ASP A 46 10.91 -2.95 -7.56
C ASP A 46 9.95 -2.38 -8.59
N TRP A 47 9.58 -3.22 -9.56
CA TRP A 47 8.55 -2.87 -10.53
C TRP A 47 7.23 -2.53 -9.84
N PHE A 48 6.78 -3.35 -8.89
CA PHE A 48 5.52 -3.12 -8.18
C PHE A 48 5.57 -1.85 -7.33
N TYR A 49 6.69 -1.60 -6.63
CA TYR A 49 6.87 -0.39 -5.85
C TYR A 49 6.76 0.88 -6.71
N LYS A 50 7.47 0.89 -7.85
CA LYS A 50 7.49 2.02 -8.78
C LYS A 50 6.12 2.30 -9.42
N ASN A 51 5.32 1.27 -9.68
CA ASN A 51 4.06 1.40 -10.42
C ASN A 51 2.82 1.47 -9.53
N HIS A 52 2.91 1.08 -8.25
CA HIS A 52 1.75 0.99 -7.36
C HIS A 52 2.01 1.63 -6.00
N VAL A 53 2.91 1.07 -5.19
CA VAL A 53 3.08 1.46 -3.78
C VAL A 53 3.51 2.92 -3.64
N GLN A 54 4.39 3.40 -4.51
CA GLN A 54 4.88 4.77 -4.40
C GLN A 54 3.76 5.81 -4.55
N SER A 55 2.95 5.69 -5.61
CA SER A 55 1.84 6.61 -5.88
C SER A 55 0.71 6.47 -4.87
N HIS A 56 0.48 5.26 -4.38
CA HIS A 56 -0.47 4.99 -3.30
C HIS A 56 -0.15 5.82 -2.06
N PHE A 57 1.07 5.68 -1.54
CA PHE A 57 1.52 6.46 -0.39
C PHE A 57 1.46 7.97 -0.64
N GLU A 58 1.83 8.43 -1.83
CA GLU A 58 1.76 9.88 -2.16
C GLU A 58 0.32 10.41 -2.12
N LEU A 59 -0.66 9.62 -2.57
CA LEU A 59 -2.07 9.98 -2.52
C LEU A 59 -2.57 10.05 -1.08
N GLU A 60 -2.24 9.05 -0.27
CA GLU A 60 -2.63 9.01 1.14
C GLU A 60 -2.05 10.19 1.94
N GLU A 61 -0.74 10.39 1.82
CA GLU A 61 0.00 11.45 2.52
C GLU A 61 -0.56 12.84 2.20
N LYS A 62 -0.98 13.07 0.95
CA LYS A 62 -1.43 14.37 0.46
C LYS A 62 -2.91 14.63 0.70
N HIS A 63 -3.76 13.62 0.56
CA HIS A 63 -5.21 13.80 0.47
C HIS A 63 -6.00 13.11 1.57
N VAL A 64 -5.49 12.03 2.13
CA VAL A 64 -6.23 11.18 3.08
C VAL A 64 -5.83 11.55 4.51
N PHE A 65 -4.52 11.57 4.78
CA PHE A 65 -3.99 11.90 6.10
C PHE A 65 -4.18 13.38 6.46
N SER A 66 -4.38 14.25 5.48
CA SER A 66 -4.67 15.67 5.71
C SER A 66 -5.97 15.90 6.49
N ILE A 67 -6.94 14.97 6.41
CA ILE A 67 -8.23 15.05 7.12
C ILE A 67 -8.03 15.06 8.65
N LEU A 68 -7.15 14.20 9.17
CA LEU A 68 -6.81 14.19 10.60
C LEU A 68 -5.75 15.23 10.96
N GLY A 69 -5.00 15.71 9.97
CA GLY A 69 -3.89 16.64 10.14
C GLY A 69 -2.58 15.94 10.50
N LYS A 70 -1.46 16.57 10.11
CA LYS A 70 -0.10 16.02 10.25
C LYS A 70 0.33 15.77 11.70
N GLU A 71 -0.28 16.47 12.65
CA GLU A 71 0.05 16.35 14.07
C GLU A 71 -0.65 15.16 14.76
N HIS A 72 -1.63 14.54 14.10
CA HIS A 72 -2.35 13.40 14.65
C HIS A 72 -1.43 12.18 14.80
N GLU A 73 -1.45 11.52 15.96
CA GLU A 73 -0.52 10.43 16.29
C GLU A 73 -0.60 9.25 15.30
N LEU A 74 -1.81 8.91 14.84
CA LEU A 74 -1.98 7.86 13.83
C LEU A 74 -1.36 8.24 12.47
N VAL A 75 -1.43 9.53 12.09
CA VAL A 75 -0.81 10.04 10.86
C VAL A 75 0.70 10.05 11.00
N LYS A 76 1.25 10.51 12.13
CA LYS A 76 2.69 10.44 12.42
C LYS A 76 3.22 9.02 12.30
N ARG A 77 2.48 8.05 12.83
CA ARG A 77 2.79 6.63 12.69
C ARG A 77 2.80 6.18 11.23
N ALA A 78 1.73 6.44 10.47
CA ALA A 78 1.64 6.07 9.05
C ALA A 78 2.81 6.65 8.25
N LEU A 79 3.10 7.95 8.41
CA LEU A 79 4.23 8.62 7.76
C LEU A 79 5.59 8.01 8.16
N ALA A 80 5.76 7.61 9.41
CA ALA A 80 6.98 6.94 9.85
C ALA A 80 7.12 5.53 9.24
N GLU A 81 6.03 4.78 9.12
CA GLU A 81 5.97 3.48 8.47
C GLU A 81 6.24 3.60 6.95
N HIS A 82 5.63 4.57 6.26
CA HIS A 82 5.92 4.89 4.85
C HIS A 82 7.42 5.15 4.64
N ARG A 83 8.03 6.03 5.45
CA ARG A 83 9.46 6.34 5.33
C ARG A 83 10.34 5.11 5.48
N LYS A 84 10.00 4.19 6.41
CA LYS A 84 10.73 2.94 6.60
C LYS A 84 10.56 2.00 5.40
N LEU A 85 9.33 1.82 4.92
CA LEU A 85 9.03 0.99 3.75
C LEU A 85 9.75 1.52 2.50
N ARG A 86 9.68 2.83 2.23
CA ARG A 86 10.38 3.46 1.11
C ARG A 86 11.89 3.22 1.14
N ARG A 87 12.51 3.16 2.32
CA ARG A 87 13.93 2.81 2.46
C ARG A 87 14.18 1.34 2.13
N LEU A 88 13.36 0.43 2.66
CA LEU A 88 13.48 -1.00 2.38
C LEU A 88 13.35 -1.32 0.89
N PHE A 89 12.39 -0.71 0.19
CA PHE A 89 12.22 -0.90 -1.26
C PHE A 89 13.41 -0.40 -2.09
N LYS A 90 14.10 0.64 -1.62
CA LYS A 90 15.25 1.26 -2.32
C LYS A 90 16.60 0.65 -1.94
N GLU A 91 16.65 -0.20 -0.92
CA GLU A 91 17.90 -0.82 -0.50
C GLU A 91 18.31 -1.93 -1.49
N GLU A 92 19.58 -1.91 -1.87
CA GLU A 92 20.16 -2.85 -2.84
C GLU A 92 21.05 -3.91 -2.15
N ASN A 93 21.45 -3.67 -0.90
CA ASN A 93 22.17 -4.63 -0.08
C ASN A 93 21.22 -5.60 0.64
N GLU A 94 21.74 -6.70 1.21
CA GLU A 94 20.97 -7.67 2.02
C GLU A 94 19.59 -8.07 1.42
N VAL A 95 19.51 -8.25 0.09
CA VAL A 95 18.24 -8.34 -0.66
C VAL A 95 17.25 -9.33 -0.06
N VAL A 96 17.70 -10.54 0.32
CA VAL A 96 16.83 -11.57 0.90
C VAL A 96 16.17 -11.09 2.20
N LYS A 97 16.95 -10.47 3.09
CA LYS A 97 16.47 -9.93 4.36
C LYS A 97 15.50 -8.78 4.11
N ASN A 98 15.82 -7.87 3.20
CA ASN A 98 14.97 -6.72 2.89
C ASN A 98 13.64 -7.13 2.27
N LEU A 99 13.62 -8.11 1.36
CA LEU A 99 12.39 -8.68 0.83
C LEU A 99 11.50 -9.28 1.93
N GLY A 100 12.08 -10.00 2.89
CA GLY A 100 11.35 -10.49 4.07
C GLY A 100 10.81 -9.36 4.96
N LEU A 101 11.59 -8.31 5.18
CA LEU A 101 11.13 -7.14 5.93
C LEU A 101 10.04 -6.36 5.20
N ILE A 102 10.10 -6.27 3.87
CA ILE A 102 9.07 -5.59 3.07
C ILE A 102 7.72 -6.27 3.26
N GLU A 103 7.64 -7.59 3.08
CA GLU A 103 6.36 -8.29 3.18
C GLU A 103 5.77 -8.20 4.59
N GLU A 104 6.59 -8.32 5.63
CA GLU A 104 6.13 -8.26 7.02
C GLU A 104 5.64 -6.85 7.38
N LYS A 105 6.45 -5.83 7.07
CA LYS A 105 6.15 -4.44 7.44
C LYS A 105 5.01 -3.87 6.61
N LEU A 106 4.91 -4.21 5.33
CA LEU A 106 3.84 -3.73 4.47
C LEU A 106 2.49 -4.36 4.88
N GLU A 107 2.45 -5.66 5.17
CA GLU A 107 1.22 -6.29 5.67
C GLU A 107 0.79 -5.69 7.02
N ALA A 108 1.73 -5.49 7.95
CA ALA A 108 1.44 -4.89 9.24
C ALA A 108 0.91 -3.45 9.12
N HIS A 109 1.49 -2.67 8.22
CA HIS A 109 1.09 -1.31 7.90
C HIS A 109 -0.34 -1.26 7.32
N ILE A 110 -0.63 -2.05 6.28
CA ILE A 110 -1.96 -2.14 5.68
C ILE A 110 -3.02 -2.55 6.71
N ARG A 111 -2.70 -3.51 7.58
CA ARG A 111 -3.61 -3.92 8.65
C ARG A 111 -3.88 -2.80 9.65
N PHE A 112 -2.86 -1.99 9.98
CA PHE A 112 -3.02 -0.82 10.82
C PHE A 112 -3.94 0.21 10.16
N GLU A 113 -3.72 0.50 8.87
CA GLU A 113 -4.50 1.51 8.17
C GLU A 113 -5.97 1.11 8.04
N GLU A 114 -6.21 -0.08 7.53
CA GLU A 114 -7.57 -0.58 7.33
C GLU A 114 -8.35 -0.68 8.65
N ARG A 115 -7.72 -1.15 9.72
CA ARG A 115 -8.45 -1.46 10.95
C ARG A 115 -8.53 -0.28 11.91
N ILE A 116 -7.60 0.67 11.79
CA ILE A 116 -7.46 1.77 12.75
C ILE A 116 -7.55 3.12 12.03
N LEU A 117 -6.58 3.44 11.18
CA LEU A 117 -6.45 4.79 10.61
C LEU A 117 -7.65 5.19 9.74
N PHE A 118 -8.03 4.35 8.78
CA PHE A 118 -9.13 4.67 7.85
C PHE A 118 -10.49 4.71 8.56
N ASN A 119 -10.66 3.94 9.64
CA ASN A 119 -11.86 4.04 10.46
C ASN A 119 -11.92 5.40 11.20
N GLU A 120 -10.78 5.90 11.65
CA GLU A 120 -10.72 7.21 12.30
C GLU A 120 -10.91 8.36 11.30
N ILE A 121 -10.28 8.26 10.13
CA ILE A 121 -10.48 9.20 9.03
C ILE A 121 -11.95 9.26 8.64
N GLN A 122 -12.61 8.11 8.46
CA GLN A 122 -14.02 8.06 8.06
C GLN A 122 -14.96 8.70 9.11
N LYS A 123 -14.62 8.63 10.40
CA LYS A 123 -15.42 9.28 11.46
C LYS A 123 -15.25 10.80 11.44
N MET A 124 -14.06 11.29 11.13
CA MET A 124 -13.72 12.71 11.20
C MET A 124 -13.98 13.46 9.89
N ALA A 125 -13.95 12.76 8.76
CA ALA A 125 -14.12 13.36 7.44
C ALA A 125 -15.51 13.98 7.28
N THR A 126 -15.54 15.21 6.79
CA THR A 126 -16.78 15.85 6.35
C THR A 126 -17.25 15.25 5.03
N ARG A 127 -18.55 15.39 4.74
CA ARG A 127 -19.12 14.96 3.45
C ARG A 127 -18.44 15.63 2.25
N LYS A 128 -17.95 16.86 2.41
CA LYS A 128 -17.22 17.58 1.38
C LYS A 128 -15.88 16.90 1.09
N GLU A 129 -15.09 16.60 2.13
CA GLU A 129 -13.79 15.93 2.01
C GLU A 129 -13.92 14.52 1.41
N LEU A 130 -14.93 13.74 1.84
CA LEU A 130 -15.22 12.43 1.25
C LEU A 130 -15.54 12.53 -0.24
N LYS A 131 -16.36 13.51 -0.64
CA LYS A 131 -16.70 13.73 -2.05
C LYS A 131 -15.50 14.19 -2.88
N GLU A 132 -14.65 15.05 -2.33
CA GLU A 132 -13.41 15.46 -3.00
C GLU A 132 -12.48 14.26 -3.23
N MET A 133 -12.37 13.36 -2.25
CA MET A 133 -11.60 12.12 -2.36
C MET A 133 -12.18 11.17 -3.43
N GLU A 134 -13.50 10.98 -3.48
CA GLU A 134 -14.14 10.20 -4.55
C GLU A 134 -13.79 10.74 -5.95
N LEU A 135 -13.83 12.07 -6.13
CA LEU A 135 -13.50 12.72 -7.41
C LEU A 135 -12.03 12.56 -7.79
N LEU A 136 -11.11 12.58 -6.82
CA LEU A 136 -9.68 12.35 -7.07
C LEU A 136 -9.44 10.96 -7.68
N HIS A 137 -10.12 9.94 -7.15
CA HIS A 137 -10.01 8.57 -7.67
C HIS A 137 -10.60 8.40 -9.08
N MET A 138 -11.70 9.10 -9.39
CA MET A 138 -12.29 9.10 -10.74
C MET A 138 -11.36 9.74 -11.79
N GLY A 139 -10.58 10.75 -11.39
CA GLY A 139 -9.61 11.41 -12.27
C GLY A 139 -8.35 10.58 -12.54
N SER A 140 -7.93 9.73 -11.59
CA SER A 140 -6.70 8.93 -11.71
C SER A 140 -6.84 7.64 -12.52
N ASP A 141 -8.05 7.09 -12.64
CA ASP A 141 -8.29 5.74 -13.19
C ASP A 141 -8.30 5.68 -14.74
N SER A 142 -8.22 6.83 -15.43
CA SER A 142 -8.57 6.92 -16.85
C SER A 142 -7.41 6.78 -17.86
N LEU A 143 -6.13 6.71 -17.46
CA LEU A 143 -5.04 6.88 -18.45
C LEU A 143 -3.86 5.90 -18.43
N LYS A 144 -3.75 4.93 -17.52
CA LYS A 144 -2.65 3.94 -17.60
C LYS A 144 -3.09 2.56 -17.15
N LYS A 145 -3.25 1.63 -18.09
CA LYS A 145 -3.15 0.20 -17.76
C LYS A 145 -1.74 -0.02 -17.18
N PRO A 146 -1.60 -0.55 -15.96
CA PRO A 146 -0.29 -0.95 -15.45
C PRO A 146 0.31 -1.95 -16.45
N GLN A 147 1.59 -1.77 -16.75
CA GLN A 147 2.31 -2.70 -17.62
C GLN A 147 2.27 -4.10 -16.99
N GLU A 148 1.71 -5.10 -17.66
CA GLU A 148 1.64 -6.44 -17.07
C GLU A 148 3.05 -7.02 -16.85
N TRP A 149 3.28 -7.55 -15.64
CA TRP A 149 4.52 -8.25 -15.34
C TRP A 149 4.52 -9.63 -16.01
N LYS A 150 5.45 -9.85 -16.95
CA LYS A 150 5.46 -11.05 -17.81
C LYS A 150 6.10 -12.28 -17.17
N ASN A 151 6.95 -12.10 -16.16
CA ASN A 151 7.74 -13.18 -15.56
C ASN A 151 7.14 -13.64 -14.23
N GLU A 152 5.96 -14.24 -14.29
CA GLU A 152 5.23 -14.68 -13.09
C GLU A 152 5.92 -15.89 -12.44
N PHE A 153 6.55 -15.67 -11.28
CA PHE A 153 7.24 -16.71 -10.51
C PHE A 153 6.37 -17.34 -9.41
N TRP A 154 5.18 -16.79 -9.20
CA TRP A 154 4.25 -17.20 -8.13
C TRP A 154 3.25 -18.28 -8.56
N LYS A 155 3.32 -18.73 -9.81
CA LYS A 155 2.56 -19.88 -10.33
C LYS A 155 3.20 -21.18 -9.86
#